data_AF-A0A9W9NI70-F1
#
_entry.id   AF-A0A9W9NI70-F1
#
_cell.length_a   1.000
_cell.length_b   1.000
_cell.length_c   1.000
_cell.angle_alpha   90.00
_cell.angle_beta   90.00
_cell.angle_gamma   90.00
#
_symmetry.space_group_name_H-M   'P 1'
#
loop_
_entity.id
_entity.type
_entity.pdbx_description
1 polymer ?
#
loop_
_entity_poly.entity_id
_entity_poly.type
_entity_poly.pdbx_seq_one_letter_code
_entity_poly.pdbx_strand_id
1 'polypeptide(L)'
;MSYWADFDNIFSFNKKYHYESKTVELIVSNRRVLDNQLFADRLLGLLGIKGVTKVYPPKTNSDLRSLVDQIVSSEFDIHHKQALIYYILKDCRNAQGAAAQFANSCHFPEKYRLFIEGVWHMDRLDFRGAIEYLAEPSLIPTFPDEILYTLTLPHIPKHDDSLAIAYYLTAAPPLATEKVQRAYFETLARSGVTEAFFFTRKYDEFHRHSFFVQLIEFVLKTSPGQTRSKRAMELVGLPLDEDEEAWFQESLLRGAASHFPGAKDTLMMRCFATGKMDALAAELETLGGKKVEGLNWDDLRESVRSSGATPAQ
;
A
#
# COMPACT_ATOMS: atom_id res chain seq x y z
N MET A 1 -27.68 14.86 32.00
CA MET A 1 -26.58 14.47 31.10
C MET A 1 -27.17 13.71 29.93
N SER A 2 -26.63 13.88 28.73
CA SER A 2 -27.10 13.15 27.55
C SER A 2 -26.88 11.65 27.70
N TYR A 3 -27.84 10.83 27.24
CA TYR A 3 -27.83 9.36 27.40
C TYR A 3 -26.50 8.69 26.95
N TRP A 4 -25.87 9.24 25.90
CA TRP A 4 -24.62 8.74 25.33
C TRP A 4 -23.35 9.11 26.13
N ALA A 5 -23.46 9.96 27.15
CA ALA A 5 -22.32 10.45 27.94
C ALA A 5 -22.17 9.73 29.29
N ASP A 6 -23.16 8.93 29.70
CA ASP A 6 -23.13 8.18 30.96
C ASP A 6 -22.75 6.71 30.70
N PHE A 7 -21.65 6.28 31.30
CA PHE A 7 -21.12 4.93 31.19
C PHE A 7 -22.17 3.85 31.46
N ASP A 8 -22.98 4.01 32.51
CA ASP A 8 -23.93 3.00 32.94
C ASP A 8 -25.10 2.84 31.95
N ASN A 9 -25.38 3.87 31.16
CA ASN A 9 -26.36 3.82 30.06
C ASN A 9 -25.74 3.19 28.81
N ILE A 10 -24.51 3.57 28.46
CA ILE A 10 -23.75 3.01 27.32
C ILE A 10 -23.56 1.49 27.49
N PHE A 11 -23.19 1.05 28.69
CA PHE A 11 -22.96 -0.35 29.05
C PHE A 11 -24.13 -0.95 29.84
N SER A 12 -25.37 -0.57 29.54
CA SER A 12 -26.58 -1.05 30.22
C SER A 12 -26.73 -2.58 30.20
N PHE A 13 -26.20 -3.25 29.17
CA PHE A 13 -26.14 -4.72 29.06
C PHE A 13 -25.23 -5.36 30.12
N ASN A 14 -24.16 -4.67 30.54
CA ASN A 14 -23.25 -5.14 31.59
C ASN A 14 -22.41 -3.97 32.16
N LYS A 15 -22.86 -3.42 33.29
CA LYS A 15 -22.18 -2.29 33.97
C LYS A 15 -20.77 -2.61 34.49
N LYS A 16 -20.45 -3.90 34.63
CA LYS A 16 -19.13 -4.42 35.06
C LYS A 16 -18.37 -5.05 33.90
N TYR A 17 -18.69 -4.67 32.66
CA TYR A 17 -18.05 -5.20 31.47
C TYR A 17 -16.54 -4.97 31.50
N HIS A 18 -15.80 -5.98 31.08
CA HIS A 18 -14.36 -5.93 30.83
C HIS A 18 -14.07 -6.78 29.61
N TYR A 19 -13.00 -6.46 28.89
CA TYR A 19 -12.61 -7.22 27.71
C TYR A 19 -12.14 -8.61 28.12
N GLU A 20 -12.55 -9.62 27.35
CA GLU A 20 -11.97 -10.96 27.48
C GLU A 20 -10.47 -10.91 27.17
N SER A 21 -9.67 -11.68 27.91
CA SER A 21 -8.21 -11.77 27.69
C SER A 21 -7.86 -12.10 26.24
N LYS A 22 -8.63 -13.01 25.60
CA LYS A 22 -8.45 -13.37 24.18
C LYS A 22 -8.66 -12.19 23.23
N THR A 23 -9.63 -11.31 23.53
CA THR A 23 -9.89 -10.11 22.72
C THR A 23 -8.75 -9.10 22.87
N VAL A 24 -8.27 -8.90 24.10
CA VAL A 24 -7.10 -8.04 24.37
C VAL A 24 -5.86 -8.56 23.64
N GLU A 25 -5.57 -9.86 23.74
CA GLU A 25 -4.45 -10.51 23.06
C GLU A 25 -4.53 -10.36 21.54
N LEU A 26 -5.71 -10.56 20.96
CA LEU A 26 -5.93 -10.39 19.52
C LEU A 26 -5.71 -8.95 19.06
N ILE A 27 -6.23 -7.96 19.79
CA ILE A 27 -6.03 -6.55 19.45
C ILE A 27 -4.54 -6.20 19.52
N VAL A 28 -3.84 -6.69 20.55
CA VAL A 28 -2.39 -6.48 20.70
C VAL A 28 -1.60 -7.19 19.60
N SER A 29 -1.98 -8.40 19.18
CA SER A 29 -1.32 -9.09 18.08
C SER A 29 -1.53 -8.39 16.75
N ASN A 30 -2.76 -7.94 16.46
CA ASN A 30 -3.06 -7.20 15.24
C ASN A 30 -2.32 -5.86 15.19
N ARG A 31 -2.22 -5.16 16.34
CA ARG A 31 -1.41 -3.94 16.45
C ARG A 31 0.04 -4.17 16.01
N ARG A 32 0.66 -5.30 16.38
CA ARG A 32 2.03 -5.63 15.97
C ARG A 32 2.15 -5.85 14.46
N VAL A 33 1.13 -6.43 13.84
CA VAL A 33 1.06 -6.59 12.37
C VAL A 33 0.93 -5.23 11.68
N LEU A 34 0.20 -4.30 12.29
CA LEU A 34 -0.03 -2.94 11.76
C LEU A 34 1.07 -1.95 12.21
N ASP A 35 2.34 -2.36 12.16
CA ASP A 35 3.51 -1.55 12.53
C ASP A 35 3.42 -0.88 13.92
N ASN A 36 2.80 -1.57 14.88
CA ASN A 36 2.55 -1.12 16.25
C ASN A 36 1.57 0.05 16.40
N GLN A 37 0.73 0.32 15.39
CA GLN A 37 -0.26 1.39 15.45
C GLN A 37 -1.58 0.99 14.80
N LEU A 38 -2.64 0.89 15.62
CA LEU A 38 -4.00 0.71 15.13
C LEU A 38 -4.59 2.02 14.61
N PHE A 39 -5.61 1.94 13.77
CA PHE A 39 -6.43 3.09 13.42
C PHE A 39 -7.22 3.61 14.62
N ALA A 40 -7.67 2.74 15.53
CA ALA A 40 -8.17 3.16 16.84
C ALA A 40 -7.17 4.03 17.61
N ASP A 41 -5.88 3.68 17.57
CA ASP A 41 -4.83 4.47 18.23
C ASP A 41 -4.70 5.85 17.58
N ARG A 42 -4.86 5.94 16.25
CA ARG A 42 -4.88 7.22 15.51
C ARG A 42 -6.09 8.07 15.89
N LEU A 43 -7.28 7.46 15.96
CA LEU A 43 -8.51 8.16 16.36
C LEU A 43 -8.44 8.68 17.79
N LEU A 44 -8.01 7.84 18.75
CA LEU A 44 -7.81 8.26 20.14
C LEU A 44 -6.72 9.34 20.26
N GLY A 45 -5.68 9.24 19.43
CA GLY A 45 -4.61 10.22 19.35
C GLY A 45 -5.09 11.58 18.87
N LEU A 46 -6.00 11.62 17.88
CA LEU A 46 -6.66 12.87 17.47
C LEU A 46 -7.41 13.50 18.64
N LEU A 47 -8.04 12.70 19.51
CA LEU A 47 -8.73 13.20 20.70
C LEU A 47 -7.82 13.81 21.77
N GLY A 48 -6.50 13.77 21.58
CA GLY A 48 -5.53 14.26 22.56
C GLY A 48 -5.29 13.29 23.71
N ILE A 49 -5.79 12.04 23.63
CA ILE A 49 -5.55 11.02 24.64
C ILE A 49 -4.08 10.59 24.55
N LYS A 50 -3.32 10.86 25.61
CA LYS A 50 -1.89 10.54 25.67
C LYS A 50 -1.69 9.05 26.01
N GLY A 51 -0.71 8.43 25.36
CA GLY A 51 -0.37 7.03 25.64
C GLY A 51 -1.44 6.04 25.17
N VAL A 52 -2.05 6.28 24.00
CA VAL A 52 -3.14 5.48 23.42
C VAL A 52 -2.93 3.96 23.49
N THR A 53 -1.71 3.49 23.24
CA THR A 53 -1.36 2.05 23.29
C THR A 53 -1.42 1.44 24.69
N LYS A 54 -1.39 2.26 25.75
CA LYS A 54 -1.57 1.84 27.15
C LYS A 54 -3.04 1.88 27.58
N VAL A 55 -3.82 2.80 27.01
CA VAL A 55 -5.23 3.01 27.35
C VAL A 55 -6.13 2.02 26.61
N TYR A 56 -5.80 1.73 25.35
CA TYR A 56 -6.56 0.82 24.50
C TYR A 56 -5.69 -0.39 24.08
N PRO A 57 -6.22 -1.63 24.14
CA PRO A 57 -7.52 -2.03 24.70
C PRO A 57 -7.53 -2.00 26.25
N PRO A 58 -8.63 -1.59 26.88
CA PRO A 58 -8.73 -1.55 28.34
C PRO A 58 -8.78 -2.97 28.93
N LYS A 59 -7.99 -3.21 29.97
CA LYS A 59 -7.83 -4.54 30.58
C LYS A 59 -8.82 -4.80 31.71
N THR A 60 -9.24 -3.75 32.40
CA THR A 60 -10.18 -3.81 33.52
C THR A 60 -11.41 -2.92 33.27
N ASN A 61 -12.48 -3.13 34.05
CA ASN A 61 -13.66 -2.27 33.98
C ASN A 61 -13.33 -0.81 34.36
N SER A 62 -12.41 -0.60 35.32
CA SER A 62 -11.96 0.75 35.68
C SER A 62 -11.22 1.45 34.54
N ASP A 63 -10.37 0.73 33.81
CA ASP A 63 -9.68 1.28 32.64
C ASP A 63 -10.67 1.68 31.55
N LEU A 64 -11.69 0.84 31.33
CA LEU A 64 -12.74 1.11 30.35
C LEU A 64 -13.59 2.32 30.74
N ARG A 65 -13.99 2.45 32.02
CA ARG A 65 -14.68 3.64 32.54
C ARG A 65 -13.83 4.89 32.33
N SER A 66 -12.55 4.83 32.69
CA SER A 66 -11.63 5.96 32.51
C SER A 66 -11.46 6.36 31.04
N LEU A 67 -11.39 5.39 30.12
CA LEU A 67 -11.33 5.66 28.69
C LEU A 67 -12.61 6.36 28.18
N VAL A 68 -13.78 5.87 28.58
CA VAL A 68 -15.06 6.50 28.20
C VAL A 68 -15.15 7.92 28.78
N ASP A 69 -14.78 8.11 30.04
CA ASP A 69 -14.77 9.42 30.69
C ASP A 69 -13.84 10.41 29.97
N GLN A 70 -12.66 9.96 29.54
CA GLN A 70 -11.72 10.76 28.74
C GLN A 70 -12.32 11.15 27.39
N ILE A 71 -13.00 10.23 26.70
CA ILE A 71 -13.66 10.50 25.42
C ILE A 71 -14.79 11.53 25.61
N VAL A 72 -15.67 11.31 26.60
CA VAL A 72 -16.80 12.19 26.89
C VAL A 72 -16.33 13.60 27.27
N SER A 73 -15.26 13.70 28.06
CA SER A 73 -14.70 14.97 28.56
C SER A 73 -13.80 15.70 27.56
N SER A 74 -13.48 15.11 26.41
CA SER A 74 -12.66 15.75 25.38
C SER A 74 -13.34 16.98 24.76
N GLU A 75 -12.60 17.87 24.09
CA GLU A 75 -13.16 19.08 23.45
C GLU A 75 -13.83 18.81 22.08
N PHE A 76 -13.87 17.55 21.66
CA PHE A 76 -14.35 17.15 20.33
C PHE A 76 -15.86 17.31 20.18
N ASP A 77 -16.29 17.47 18.93
CA ASP A 77 -17.70 17.44 18.58
C ASP A 77 -18.37 16.13 18.98
N ILE A 78 -19.66 16.22 19.29
CA ILE A 78 -20.51 15.12 19.76
C ILE A 78 -20.39 13.86 18.89
N HIS A 79 -20.36 14.00 17.56
CA HIS A 79 -20.34 12.85 16.67
C HIS A 79 -19.00 12.11 16.68
N HIS A 80 -17.88 12.81 16.87
CA HIS A 80 -16.57 12.16 16.99
C HIS A 80 -16.45 11.37 18.29
N LYS A 81 -17.02 11.89 19.39
CA LYS A 81 -17.09 11.17 20.67
C LYS A 81 -17.97 9.93 20.55
N GLN A 82 -19.15 10.07 19.96
CA GLN A 82 -20.06 8.95 19.71
C GLN A 82 -19.43 7.89 18.80
N ALA A 83 -18.65 8.29 17.79
CA ALA A 83 -17.97 7.38 16.88
C ALA A 83 -16.96 6.47 17.60
N LEU A 84 -16.21 7.01 18.55
CA LEU A 84 -15.29 6.21 19.37
C LEU A 84 -16.00 5.30 20.37
N ILE A 85 -17.06 5.78 21.00
CA ILE A 85 -17.88 4.93 21.88
C ILE A 85 -18.49 3.79 21.06
N TYR A 86 -18.99 4.07 19.86
CA TYR A 86 -19.49 3.07 18.93
C TYR A 86 -18.40 2.04 18.55
N TYR A 87 -17.17 2.49 18.25
CA TYR A 87 -16.03 1.61 18.01
C TYR A 87 -15.80 0.65 19.20
N ILE A 88 -15.71 1.19 20.42
CA ILE A 88 -15.49 0.42 21.66
C ILE A 88 -16.60 -0.61 21.88
N LEU A 89 -17.86 -0.21 21.66
CA LEU A 89 -19.01 -1.12 21.76
C LEU A 89 -18.95 -2.23 20.71
N LYS A 90 -18.42 -1.96 19.52
CA LYS A 90 -18.25 -2.96 18.46
C LYS A 90 -17.23 -4.04 18.82
N ASP A 91 -16.26 -3.72 19.68
CA ASP A 91 -15.35 -4.72 20.22
C ASP A 91 -15.97 -5.64 21.28
N CYS A 92 -17.13 -5.27 21.82
CA CYS A 92 -17.80 -6.03 22.87
C CYS A 92 -18.50 -7.27 22.29
N ARG A 93 -17.72 -8.33 22.01
CA ARG A 93 -18.19 -9.58 21.36
C ARG A 93 -19.37 -10.25 22.07
N ASN A 94 -19.43 -10.15 23.40
CA ASN A 94 -20.48 -10.77 24.22
C ASN A 94 -21.76 -9.93 24.29
N ALA A 95 -21.77 -8.75 23.68
CA ALA A 95 -22.87 -7.80 23.67
C ALA A 95 -23.33 -7.56 22.24
N GLN A 96 -23.74 -8.63 21.56
CA GLN A 96 -24.24 -8.55 20.19
C GLN A 96 -25.40 -7.55 20.11
N GLY A 97 -25.27 -6.58 19.20
CA GLY A 97 -26.27 -5.52 19.01
C GLY A 97 -26.11 -4.28 19.90
N ALA A 98 -25.22 -4.26 20.89
CA ALA A 98 -25.02 -3.09 21.74
C ALA A 98 -24.59 -1.84 20.96
N ALA A 99 -23.66 -1.99 20.01
CA ALA A 99 -23.24 -0.91 19.12
C ALA A 99 -24.41 -0.38 18.27
N ALA A 100 -25.24 -1.27 17.70
CA ALA A 100 -26.40 -0.89 16.90
C ALA A 100 -27.49 -0.19 17.73
N GLN A 101 -27.76 -0.69 18.94
CA GLN A 101 -28.69 -0.04 19.88
C GLN A 101 -28.19 1.35 20.28
N PHE A 102 -26.90 1.50 20.54
CA PHE A 102 -26.28 2.80 20.83
C PHE A 102 -26.44 3.76 19.65
N ALA A 103 -26.10 3.33 18.43
CA ALA A 103 -26.24 4.14 17.23
C ALA A 103 -27.68 4.62 17.00
N ASN A 104 -28.68 3.75 17.21
CA ASN A 104 -30.08 4.11 17.12
C ASN A 104 -30.49 5.12 18.21
N SER A 105 -30.03 4.92 19.43
CA SER A 105 -30.39 5.76 20.58
C SER A 105 -29.84 7.18 20.49
N CYS A 106 -28.70 7.37 19.82
CA CYS A 106 -28.09 8.69 19.64
C CYS A 106 -28.29 9.28 18.24
N HIS A 107 -29.12 8.65 17.40
CA HIS A 107 -29.33 9.01 15.99
C HIS A 107 -27.99 9.21 15.25
N PHE A 108 -27.09 8.25 15.43
CA PHE A 108 -25.71 8.34 14.96
C PHE A 108 -25.66 8.48 13.43
N PRO A 109 -25.06 9.55 12.89
CA PRO A 109 -25.09 9.77 11.44
C PRO A 109 -24.36 8.66 10.69
N GLU A 110 -24.94 8.23 9.57
CA GLU A 110 -24.48 7.09 8.79
C GLU A 110 -23.03 7.22 8.31
N LYS A 111 -22.60 8.41 7.90
CA LYS A 111 -21.21 8.66 7.48
C LYS A 111 -20.18 8.29 8.55
N TYR A 112 -20.45 8.58 9.83
CA TYR A 112 -19.53 8.22 10.91
C TYR A 112 -19.60 6.73 11.20
N ARG A 113 -20.80 6.13 11.10
CA ARG A 113 -20.98 4.68 11.23
C ARG A 113 -20.15 3.94 10.18
N LEU A 114 -20.33 4.24 8.90
CA LEU A 114 -19.60 3.60 7.80
C LEU A 114 -18.08 3.74 7.95
N PHE A 115 -17.59 4.95 8.27
CA PHE A 115 -16.17 5.16 8.50
C PHE A 115 -15.63 4.30 9.66
N ILE A 116 -16.33 4.28 10.80
CA ILE A 116 -15.91 3.47 11.96
C ILE A 116 -16.02 1.98 11.68
N GLU A 117 -17.04 1.54 10.92
CA GLU A 117 -17.15 0.16 10.46
C GLU A 117 -15.89 -0.24 9.68
N GLY A 118 -15.51 0.56 8.68
CA GLY A 118 -14.33 0.32 7.85
C GLY A 118 -13.03 0.28 8.65
N VAL A 119 -12.79 1.28 9.50
CA VAL A 119 -11.61 1.36 10.37
C VAL A 119 -11.53 0.19 11.35
N TRP A 120 -12.67 -0.24 11.89
CA TRP A 120 -12.73 -1.41 12.78
C TRP A 120 -12.36 -2.72 12.05
N HIS A 121 -12.74 -2.86 10.78
CA HIS A 121 -12.32 -3.99 9.95
C HIS A 121 -10.82 -3.92 9.62
N MET A 122 -10.26 -2.73 9.37
CA MET A 122 -8.80 -2.54 9.20
C MET A 122 -8.01 -3.04 10.41
N ASP A 123 -8.41 -2.65 11.63
CA ASP A 123 -7.75 -3.07 12.87
C ASP A 123 -7.88 -4.59 13.14
N ARG A 124 -8.82 -5.26 12.48
CA ARG A 124 -9.02 -6.70 12.53
C ARG A 124 -8.31 -7.48 11.43
N LEU A 125 -7.57 -6.80 10.57
CA LEU A 125 -6.92 -7.37 9.38
C LEU A 125 -7.94 -7.94 8.37
N ASP A 126 -9.18 -7.45 8.41
CA ASP A 126 -10.22 -7.79 7.44
C ASP A 126 -10.32 -6.69 6.37
N PHE A 127 -9.31 -6.65 5.51
CA PHE A 127 -9.14 -5.56 4.54
C PHE A 127 -10.25 -5.54 3.49
N ARG A 128 -10.72 -6.70 3.03
CA ARG A 128 -11.80 -6.75 2.04
C ARG A 128 -13.08 -6.14 2.60
N GLY A 129 -13.50 -6.55 3.80
CA GLY A 129 -14.65 -5.94 4.48
C GLY A 129 -14.44 -4.46 4.79
N ALA A 130 -13.20 -4.05 5.11
CA ALA A 130 -12.90 -2.65 5.35
C ALA A 130 -13.10 -1.77 4.11
N ILE A 131 -12.64 -2.20 2.93
CA ILE A 131 -12.75 -1.41 1.70
C ILE A 131 -14.21 -1.24 1.25
N GLU A 132 -15.07 -2.23 1.49
CA GLU A 132 -16.51 -2.11 1.20
C GLU A 132 -17.15 -0.91 1.92
N TYR A 133 -16.67 -0.57 3.13
CA TYR A 133 -17.13 0.61 3.87
C TYR A 133 -16.33 1.88 3.52
N LEU A 134 -15.00 1.78 3.39
CA LEU A 134 -14.11 2.93 3.24
C LEU A 134 -14.09 3.51 1.81
N ALA A 135 -14.52 2.74 0.82
CA ALA A 135 -14.67 3.20 -0.57
C ALA A 135 -16.02 3.88 -0.85
N GLU A 136 -16.86 4.05 0.17
CA GLU A 136 -18.16 4.71 0.01
C GLU A 136 -17.99 6.20 -0.40
N PRO A 137 -18.54 6.65 -1.55
CA PRO A 137 -18.32 8.01 -2.07
C PRO A 137 -18.82 9.14 -1.18
N SER A 138 -19.76 8.85 -0.27
CA SER A 138 -20.31 9.85 0.67
C SER A 138 -19.37 10.18 1.83
N LEU A 139 -18.31 9.38 2.02
CA LEU A 139 -17.33 9.60 3.07
C LEU A 139 -16.29 10.63 2.65
N ILE A 140 -15.90 11.46 3.63
CA ILE A 140 -14.69 12.28 3.52
C ILE A 140 -13.53 11.38 3.95
N PRO A 141 -12.57 11.06 3.06
CA PRO A 141 -11.47 10.16 3.40
C PRO A 141 -10.68 10.71 4.58
N THR A 142 -10.71 9.98 5.71
CA THR A 142 -9.92 10.30 6.90
C THR A 142 -8.80 9.29 7.00
N PHE A 143 -7.55 9.78 7.03
CA PHE A 143 -6.33 8.96 6.92
C PHE A 143 -6.19 8.16 5.61
N PRO A 144 -6.46 8.74 4.43
CA PRO A 144 -6.44 7.97 3.18
C PRO A 144 -5.06 7.37 2.88
N ASP A 145 -3.99 8.09 3.17
CA ASP A 145 -2.62 7.61 2.95
C ASP A 145 -2.24 6.50 3.92
N GLU A 146 -2.66 6.57 5.18
CA GLU A 146 -2.41 5.53 6.17
C GLU A 146 -3.18 4.25 5.84
N ILE A 147 -4.42 4.37 5.38
CA ILE A 147 -5.24 3.25 4.91
C ILE A 147 -4.53 2.59 3.73
N LEU A 148 -4.17 3.37 2.71
CA LEU A 148 -3.46 2.86 1.54
C LEU A 148 -2.14 2.19 1.94
N TYR A 149 -1.31 2.87 2.72
CA TYR A 149 -0.02 2.34 3.17
C TYR A 149 -0.18 1.01 3.90
N THR A 150 -1.18 0.89 4.77
CA THR A 150 -1.46 -0.36 5.45
C THR A 150 -1.71 -1.48 4.45
N LEU A 151 -2.53 -1.25 3.42
CA LEU A 151 -2.84 -2.27 2.40
C LEU A 151 -1.59 -2.72 1.61
N THR A 152 -0.54 -1.90 1.54
CA THR A 152 0.71 -2.22 0.82
C THR A 152 1.73 -3.01 1.64
N LEU A 153 1.49 -3.24 2.94
CA LEU A 153 2.45 -3.89 3.83
C LEU A 153 2.62 -5.38 3.49
N PRO A 154 3.83 -5.84 3.10
CA PRO A 154 4.04 -7.19 2.58
C PRO A 154 3.90 -8.28 3.66
N HIS A 155 4.03 -7.93 4.94
CA HIS A 155 3.93 -8.87 6.06
C HIS A 155 2.50 -9.09 6.55
N ILE A 156 1.51 -8.45 5.93
CA ILE A 156 0.10 -8.64 6.28
C ILE A 156 -0.38 -10.04 5.88
N PRO A 157 -1.16 -10.73 6.73
CA PRO A 157 -1.79 -12.00 6.39
C PRO A 157 -2.72 -11.86 5.18
N LYS A 158 -2.62 -12.77 4.21
CA LYS A 158 -3.44 -12.75 2.98
C LYS A 158 -3.30 -11.43 2.19
N HIS A 159 -2.08 -10.89 2.15
CA HIS A 159 -1.76 -9.69 1.38
C HIS A 159 -2.27 -9.80 -0.08
N ASP A 160 -3.00 -8.78 -0.52
CA ASP A 160 -3.67 -8.70 -1.81
C ASP A 160 -3.46 -7.30 -2.41
N ASP A 161 -2.53 -7.20 -3.36
CA ASP A 161 -2.17 -5.95 -4.04
C ASP A 161 -3.41 -5.32 -4.72
N SER A 162 -4.41 -6.11 -5.12
CA SER A 162 -5.60 -5.61 -5.80
C SER A 162 -6.46 -4.72 -4.92
N LEU A 163 -6.44 -4.93 -3.59
CA LEU A 163 -7.18 -4.10 -2.64
C LEU A 163 -6.58 -2.71 -2.51
N ALA A 164 -5.24 -2.61 -2.48
CA ALA A 164 -4.54 -1.34 -2.44
C ALA A 164 -4.79 -0.53 -3.72
N ILE A 165 -4.74 -1.20 -4.89
CA ILE A 165 -5.02 -0.57 -6.19
C ILE A 165 -6.49 -0.12 -6.26
N ALA A 166 -7.44 -0.98 -5.87
CA ALA A 166 -8.86 -0.63 -5.85
C ALA A 166 -9.12 0.60 -4.95
N TYR A 167 -8.57 0.59 -3.74
CA TYR A 167 -8.71 1.73 -2.82
C TYR A 167 -8.10 3.02 -3.37
N TYR A 168 -6.93 2.94 -4.01
CA TYR A 168 -6.32 4.11 -4.64
C TYR A 168 -7.21 4.69 -5.76
N LEU A 169 -7.79 3.82 -6.60
CA LEU A 169 -8.67 4.24 -7.69
C LEU A 169 -10.00 4.82 -7.19
N THR A 170 -10.52 4.39 -6.03
CA THR A 170 -11.81 4.86 -5.50
C THR A 170 -11.67 6.06 -4.57
N ALA A 171 -10.73 6.03 -3.63
CA ALA A 171 -10.59 7.04 -2.58
C ALA A 171 -9.58 8.15 -2.95
N ALA A 172 -8.82 7.96 -4.04
CA ALA A 172 -7.78 8.87 -4.52
C ALA A 172 -6.89 9.47 -3.39
N PRO A 173 -6.20 8.64 -2.58
CA PRO A 173 -5.27 9.14 -1.57
C PRO A 173 -4.23 10.08 -2.18
N PRO A 174 -3.87 11.18 -1.48
CA PRO A 174 -2.98 12.20 -2.02
C PRO A 174 -1.54 11.73 -2.21
N LEU A 175 -1.13 10.62 -1.57
CA LEU A 175 0.25 10.15 -1.56
C LEU A 175 1.20 11.25 -1.07
N ALA A 176 0.88 11.86 0.07
CA ALA A 176 1.51 13.06 0.61
C ALA A 176 2.96 12.84 1.06
N THR A 177 3.36 11.59 1.36
CA THR A 177 4.73 11.27 1.81
C THR A 177 5.42 10.32 0.85
N GLU A 178 6.73 10.48 0.69
CA GLU A 178 7.59 9.59 -0.12
C GLU A 178 7.46 8.12 0.33
N LYS A 179 7.29 7.90 1.64
CA LYS A 179 7.07 6.57 2.23
C LYS A 179 5.83 5.89 1.60
N VAL A 180 4.72 6.60 1.51
CA VAL A 180 3.45 6.08 0.97
C VAL A 180 3.54 5.94 -0.55
N GLN A 181 4.12 6.94 -1.22
CA GLN A 181 4.35 6.90 -2.67
C GLN A 181 5.15 5.68 -3.09
N ARG A 182 6.29 5.42 -2.43
CA ARG A 182 7.14 4.26 -2.73
C ARG A 182 6.44 2.94 -2.47
N ALA A 183 5.76 2.81 -1.33
CA ALA A 183 5.05 1.57 -1.00
C ALA A 183 3.92 1.25 -2.00
N TYR A 184 3.19 2.28 -2.44
CA TYR A 184 2.18 2.13 -3.47
C TYR A 184 2.79 1.86 -4.85
N PHE A 185 3.91 2.50 -5.18
CA PHE A 185 4.64 2.26 -6.42
C PHE A 185 5.14 0.80 -6.53
N GLU A 186 5.70 0.25 -5.45
CA GLU A 186 6.10 -1.16 -5.39
C GLU A 186 4.91 -2.11 -5.59
N THR A 187 3.75 -1.74 -5.06
CA THR A 187 2.48 -2.46 -5.25
C THR A 187 2.06 -2.47 -6.72
N LEU A 188 2.10 -1.32 -7.38
CA LEU A 188 1.84 -1.21 -8.82
C LEU A 188 2.84 -2.02 -9.64
N ALA A 189 4.13 -1.95 -9.32
CA ALA A 189 5.17 -2.70 -10.02
C ALA A 189 4.97 -4.22 -9.89
N ARG A 190 4.47 -4.70 -8.74
CA ARG A 190 4.09 -6.11 -8.56
C ARG A 190 2.92 -6.52 -9.44
N SER A 191 1.92 -5.65 -9.57
CA SER A 191 0.73 -5.86 -10.41
C SER A 191 1.06 -5.85 -11.91
N GLY A 192 1.78 -4.82 -12.38
CA GLY A 192 2.13 -4.67 -13.79
C GLY A 192 3.20 -3.61 -14.04
N VAL A 193 4.18 -3.93 -14.90
CA VAL A 193 5.29 -3.02 -15.23
C VAL A 193 4.77 -1.81 -15.99
N THR A 194 3.86 -2.02 -16.93
CA THR A 194 3.28 -0.96 -17.76
C THR A 194 2.48 0.05 -16.94
N GLU A 195 1.67 -0.41 -15.97
CA GLU A 195 0.89 0.48 -15.10
C GLU A 195 1.80 1.32 -14.21
N ALA A 196 2.82 0.69 -13.60
CA ALA A 196 3.82 1.40 -12.81
C ALA A 196 4.58 2.43 -13.65
N PHE A 197 4.92 2.10 -14.91
CA PHE A 197 5.55 3.04 -15.82
C PHE A 197 4.67 4.28 -16.10
N PHE A 198 3.39 4.10 -16.44
CA PHE A 198 2.51 5.26 -16.65
C PHE A 198 2.25 6.05 -15.38
N PHE A 199 2.39 5.44 -14.21
CA PHE A 199 2.35 6.14 -12.93
C PHE A 199 3.55 7.09 -12.77
N THR A 200 4.77 6.72 -13.20
CA THR A 200 5.94 7.60 -13.08
C THR A 200 5.76 8.92 -13.85
N ARG A 201 5.09 8.85 -15.01
CA ARG A 201 4.81 10.01 -15.89
C ARG A 201 3.84 11.05 -15.30
N LYS A 202 3.19 10.75 -14.17
CA LYS A 202 2.29 11.70 -13.50
C LYS A 202 3.05 12.73 -12.65
N TYR A 203 4.34 12.50 -12.41
CA TYR A 203 5.18 13.32 -11.54
C TYR A 203 6.11 14.22 -12.35
N ASP A 204 6.71 15.20 -11.67
CA ASP A 204 7.81 15.98 -12.24
C ASP A 204 9.03 15.12 -12.56
N GLU A 205 9.94 15.67 -13.35
CA GLU A 205 11.10 14.96 -13.92
C GLU A 205 11.96 14.26 -12.86
N PHE A 206 12.20 14.89 -11.71
CA PHE A 206 13.04 14.33 -10.65
C PHE A 206 12.41 13.06 -10.05
N HIS A 207 11.13 13.13 -9.69
CA HIS A 207 10.40 11.98 -9.16
C HIS A 207 10.17 10.91 -10.24
N ARG A 208 9.86 11.32 -11.47
CA ARG A 208 9.70 10.42 -12.63
C ARG A 208 10.97 9.60 -12.86
N HIS A 209 12.14 10.25 -12.89
CA HIS A 209 13.43 9.58 -13.00
C HIS A 209 13.65 8.59 -11.86
N SER A 210 13.45 9.02 -10.61
CA SER A 210 13.62 8.16 -9.43
C SER A 210 12.73 6.91 -9.46
N PHE A 211 11.43 7.06 -9.77
CA PHE A 211 10.52 5.92 -9.88
C PHE A 211 10.85 5.03 -11.07
N PHE A 212 11.29 5.60 -12.19
CA PHE A 212 11.67 4.82 -13.36
C PHE A 212 12.90 3.94 -13.08
N VAL A 213 13.93 4.48 -12.43
CA VAL A 213 15.08 3.68 -11.97
C VAL A 213 14.64 2.59 -11.00
N GLN A 214 13.75 2.90 -10.05
CA GLN A 214 13.18 1.91 -9.14
C GLN A 214 12.42 0.79 -9.88
N LEU A 215 11.71 1.10 -10.97
CA LEU A 215 11.03 0.09 -11.80
C LEU A 215 12.02 -0.87 -12.46
N ILE A 216 13.10 -0.32 -13.04
CA ILE A 216 14.16 -1.12 -13.66
C ILE A 216 14.78 -2.05 -12.62
N GLU A 217 15.14 -1.52 -11.46
CA GLU A 217 15.69 -2.32 -10.37
C GLU A 217 14.72 -3.41 -9.90
N PHE A 218 13.43 -3.09 -9.76
CA PHE A 218 12.40 -4.04 -9.35
C PHE A 218 12.32 -5.24 -10.31
N VAL A 219 12.34 -4.99 -11.62
CA VAL A 219 12.32 -6.05 -12.64
C VAL A 219 13.58 -6.92 -12.55
N LEU A 220 14.77 -6.32 -12.38
CA LEU A 220 16.03 -7.04 -12.31
C LEU A 220 16.23 -7.82 -10.99
N LYS A 221 15.69 -7.31 -9.87
CA LYS A 221 15.67 -7.96 -8.56
C LYS A 221 14.67 -9.11 -8.48
N THR A 222 13.70 -9.18 -9.39
CA THR A 222 12.73 -10.28 -9.44
C THR A 222 13.47 -11.62 -9.60
N SER A 223 13.05 -12.64 -8.85
CA SER A 223 13.69 -13.96 -8.85
C SER A 223 13.71 -14.57 -10.27
N PRO A 224 14.79 -15.27 -10.66
CA PRO A 224 14.86 -15.91 -11.98
C PRO A 224 13.69 -16.86 -12.21
N GLY A 225 13.08 -16.80 -13.40
CA GLY A 225 11.93 -17.62 -13.78
C GLY A 225 11.00 -16.90 -14.75
N GLN A 226 9.86 -17.53 -15.05
CA GLN A 226 8.89 -17.03 -16.04
C GLN A 226 8.36 -15.63 -15.71
N THR A 227 8.12 -15.33 -14.42
CA THR A 227 7.65 -14.01 -13.98
C THR A 227 8.65 -12.91 -14.31
N ARG A 228 9.94 -13.14 -14.06
CA ARG A 228 11.00 -12.19 -14.41
C ARG A 228 11.08 -11.99 -15.91
N SER A 229 11.06 -13.07 -16.69
CA SER A 229 11.09 -12.99 -18.16
C SER A 229 9.92 -12.18 -18.70
N LYS A 230 8.70 -12.41 -18.21
CA LYS A 230 7.51 -11.62 -18.60
C LYS A 230 7.69 -10.13 -18.29
N ARG A 231 8.10 -9.80 -17.06
CA ARG A 231 8.33 -8.40 -16.65
C ARG A 231 9.46 -7.73 -17.44
N ALA A 232 10.54 -8.45 -17.75
CA ALA A 232 11.63 -7.95 -18.56
C ALA A 232 11.18 -7.64 -20.01
N MET A 233 10.35 -8.51 -20.59
CA MET A 233 9.76 -8.26 -21.91
C MET A 233 8.81 -7.06 -21.90
N GLU A 234 7.99 -6.91 -20.86
CA GLU A 234 7.15 -5.72 -20.67
C GLU A 234 8.00 -4.44 -20.56
N LEU A 235 9.07 -4.48 -19.75
CA LEU A 235 10.00 -3.35 -19.54
C LEU A 235 10.68 -2.92 -20.85
N VAL A 236 11.19 -3.88 -21.62
CA VAL A 236 11.86 -3.63 -22.91
C VAL A 236 10.88 -3.09 -23.96
N GLY A 237 9.62 -3.53 -23.91
CA GLY A 237 8.54 -3.10 -24.79
C GLY A 237 7.89 -1.77 -24.42
N LEU A 238 8.34 -1.08 -23.36
CA LEU A 238 7.76 0.19 -22.96
C LEU A 238 7.99 1.29 -24.03
N PRO A 239 7.02 2.20 -24.21
CA PRO A 239 7.13 3.31 -25.15
C PRO A 239 7.92 4.47 -24.50
N LEU A 240 9.21 4.27 -24.29
CA LEU A 240 10.11 5.26 -23.68
C LEU A 240 10.28 6.48 -24.59
N ASP A 241 10.29 7.68 -23.99
CA ASP A 241 10.74 8.90 -24.67
C ASP A 241 12.28 9.02 -24.68
N GLU A 242 12.82 10.13 -25.20
CA GLU A 242 14.26 10.32 -25.34
C GLU A 242 14.98 10.37 -23.99
N ASP A 243 14.39 11.07 -23.01
CA ASP A 243 14.93 11.20 -21.66
C ASP A 243 14.89 9.85 -20.94
N GLU A 244 13.76 9.15 -20.98
CA GLU A 244 13.59 7.81 -20.41
C GLU A 244 14.54 6.79 -21.04
N GLU A 245 14.81 6.88 -22.35
CA GLU A 245 15.78 6.02 -23.02
C GLU A 245 17.21 6.30 -22.50
N ALA A 246 17.58 7.58 -22.31
CA ALA A 246 18.86 7.94 -21.72
C ALA A 246 19.00 7.43 -20.28
N TRP A 247 17.97 7.63 -19.45
CA TRP A 247 17.92 7.15 -18.07
C TRP A 247 17.98 5.63 -17.98
N PHE A 248 17.32 4.92 -18.90
CA PHE A 248 17.35 3.47 -19.00
C PHE A 248 18.77 2.96 -19.27
N GLN A 249 19.46 3.57 -20.24
CA GLN A 249 20.84 3.24 -20.58
C GLN A 249 21.80 3.54 -19.42
N GLU A 250 21.72 4.75 -18.86
CA GLU A 250 22.57 5.17 -17.76
C GLU A 250 22.40 4.26 -16.53
N SER A 251 21.16 3.93 -16.17
CA SER A 251 20.86 3.05 -15.03
C SER A 251 21.48 1.66 -15.19
N LEU A 252 21.39 1.08 -16.38
CA LEU A 252 21.88 -0.27 -16.69
C LEU A 252 23.40 -0.35 -16.91
N LEU A 253 24.05 0.74 -17.31
CA LEU A 253 25.49 0.78 -17.58
C LEU A 253 26.31 1.28 -16.39
N ARG A 254 25.84 2.35 -15.74
CA ARG A 254 26.60 3.12 -14.74
C ARG A 254 25.86 3.29 -13.42
N GLY A 255 24.54 3.16 -13.43
CA GLY A 255 23.69 3.33 -12.24
C GLY A 255 23.65 2.10 -11.33
N ALA A 256 22.80 2.17 -10.30
CA ALA A 256 22.61 1.10 -9.33
C ALA A 256 22.15 -0.22 -9.98
N ALA A 257 21.39 -0.15 -11.08
CA ALA A 257 20.89 -1.32 -11.77
C ALA A 257 21.97 -2.14 -12.50
N SER A 258 23.12 -1.54 -12.83
CA SER A 258 24.24 -2.18 -13.53
C SER A 258 24.82 -3.41 -12.82
N HIS A 259 24.69 -3.46 -11.49
CA HIS A 259 25.19 -4.55 -10.66
C HIS A 259 24.28 -5.79 -10.66
N PHE A 260 23.04 -5.68 -11.15
CA PHE A 260 22.13 -6.81 -11.16
C PHE A 260 22.42 -7.75 -12.34
N PRO A 261 22.32 -9.08 -12.13
CA PRO A 261 22.37 -10.04 -13.23
C PRO A 261 21.33 -9.67 -14.28
N GLY A 262 21.66 -9.75 -15.56
CA GLY A 262 20.71 -9.46 -16.66
C GLY A 262 20.52 -7.98 -17.00
N ALA A 263 21.22 -7.04 -16.35
CA ALA A 263 21.19 -5.62 -16.73
C ALA A 263 21.63 -5.41 -18.19
N LYS A 264 22.76 -6.02 -18.57
CA LYS A 264 23.31 -5.97 -19.93
C LYS A 264 22.40 -6.65 -20.96
N ASP A 265 21.85 -7.82 -20.60
CA ASP A 265 20.92 -8.54 -21.47
C ASP A 265 19.65 -7.73 -21.72
N THR A 266 19.15 -7.02 -20.69
CA THR A 266 17.98 -6.15 -20.78
C THR A 266 18.23 -4.95 -21.71
N LEU A 267 19.40 -4.33 -21.60
CA LEU A 267 19.82 -3.27 -22.51
C LEU A 267 19.93 -3.79 -23.95
N MET A 268 20.56 -4.94 -24.16
CA MET A 268 20.71 -5.53 -25.49
C MET A 268 19.36 -5.89 -26.12
N MET A 269 18.44 -6.48 -25.34
CA MET A 269 17.06 -6.74 -25.77
C MET A 269 16.34 -5.45 -26.18
N ARG A 270 16.54 -4.35 -25.46
CA ARG A 270 15.99 -3.03 -25.80
C ARG A 270 16.56 -2.48 -27.11
N CYS A 271 17.88 -2.56 -27.32
CA CYS A 271 18.50 -2.16 -28.57
C CYS A 271 17.99 -2.98 -29.76
N PHE A 272 17.84 -4.30 -29.57
CA PHE A 272 17.29 -5.19 -30.59
C PHE A 272 15.83 -4.82 -30.91
N ALA A 273 14.98 -4.67 -29.90
CA ALA A 273 13.56 -4.34 -30.07
C ALA A 273 13.32 -2.97 -30.73
N THR A 274 14.23 -2.02 -30.52
CA THR A 274 14.13 -0.65 -31.08
C THR A 274 14.93 -0.44 -32.37
N GLY A 275 15.71 -1.44 -32.81
CA GLY A 275 16.59 -1.34 -33.98
C GLY A 275 17.82 -0.45 -33.79
N LYS A 276 18.14 -0.02 -32.55
CA LYS A 276 19.26 0.89 -32.24
C LYS A 276 20.55 0.14 -31.87
N MET A 277 20.93 -0.88 -32.63
CA MET A 277 22.09 -1.74 -32.29
C MET A 277 23.45 -1.02 -32.42
N ASP A 278 23.55 0.01 -33.26
CA ASP A 278 24.82 0.69 -33.51
C ASP A 278 25.18 1.77 -32.47
N ALA A 279 24.20 2.29 -31.74
CA ALA A 279 24.41 3.38 -30.77
C ALA A 279 25.21 2.95 -29.53
N LEU A 280 25.12 1.67 -29.14
CA LEU A 280 25.75 1.11 -27.93
C LEU A 280 26.87 0.10 -28.23
N ALA A 281 27.21 -0.04 -29.51
CA ALA A 281 28.29 -0.89 -30.03
C ALA A 281 29.60 -0.76 -29.25
N ALA A 282 30.07 0.47 -29.06
CA ALA A 282 31.40 0.73 -28.49
C ALA A 282 31.46 0.49 -26.97
N GLU A 283 30.38 0.73 -26.23
CA GLU A 283 30.34 0.52 -24.77
C GLU A 283 30.04 -0.96 -24.41
N LEU A 284 29.28 -1.68 -25.24
CA LEU A 284 28.94 -3.09 -25.03
C LEU A 284 30.01 -4.08 -25.53
N GLU A 285 30.87 -3.69 -26.48
CA GLU A 285 31.95 -4.54 -27.03
C GLU A 285 32.97 -5.01 -25.99
N THR A 286 33.05 -4.33 -24.84
CA THR A 286 33.94 -4.75 -23.73
C THR A 286 33.34 -5.83 -22.82
N LEU A 287 32.09 -6.27 -23.07
CA LEU A 287 31.28 -6.99 -22.08
C LEU A 287 30.61 -8.25 -22.64
N GLY A 288 31.27 -8.97 -23.55
CA GLY A 288 30.81 -10.23 -24.15
C GLY A 288 30.16 -11.16 -23.12
N GLY A 289 28.87 -11.43 -23.31
CA GLY A 289 28.03 -12.22 -22.41
C GLY A 289 28.40 -13.71 -22.41
N LYS A 290 27.97 -14.44 -21.37
CA LYS A 290 28.06 -15.90 -21.34
C LYS A 290 27.23 -16.50 -22.48
N LYS A 291 27.79 -17.47 -23.19
CA LYS A 291 27.04 -18.24 -24.21
C LYS A 291 25.87 -18.97 -23.56
N VAL A 292 24.68 -18.76 -24.10
CA VAL A 292 23.47 -19.52 -23.76
C VAL A 292 23.16 -20.39 -24.97
N GLU A 293 23.18 -21.71 -24.80
CA GLU A 293 22.96 -22.68 -25.88
C GLU A 293 23.88 -22.50 -27.11
N GLY A 294 25.11 -22.01 -26.88
CA GLY A 294 26.12 -21.83 -27.93
C GLY A 294 26.07 -20.49 -28.66
N LEU A 295 25.04 -19.68 -28.42
CA LEU A 295 24.86 -18.33 -28.96
C LEU A 295 25.17 -17.28 -27.90
N ASN A 296 25.81 -16.18 -28.30
CA ASN A 296 25.89 -14.96 -27.50
C ASN A 296 25.32 -13.75 -28.28
N TRP A 297 25.34 -12.59 -27.63
CA TRP A 297 24.85 -11.35 -28.25
C TRP A 297 25.70 -10.89 -29.44
N ASP A 298 26.98 -11.26 -29.50
CA ASP A 298 27.85 -10.95 -30.64
C ASP A 298 27.42 -11.75 -31.87
N ASP A 299 27.13 -13.05 -31.70
CA ASP A 299 26.63 -13.95 -32.75
C ASP A 299 25.29 -13.44 -33.32
N LEU A 300 24.38 -12.98 -32.44
CA LEU A 300 23.10 -12.39 -32.86
C LEU A 300 23.27 -11.05 -33.60
N ARG A 301 24.19 -10.20 -33.14
CA ARG A 301 24.48 -8.91 -33.77
C ARG A 301 25.07 -9.07 -35.17
N GLU A 302 25.99 -10.02 -35.35
CA GLU A 302 26.54 -10.37 -36.66
C GLU A 302 25.45 -10.89 -37.61
N SER A 303 24.55 -11.74 -37.11
CA SER A 303 23.40 -12.22 -37.88
C SER A 303 22.52 -11.07 -38.35
N VAL A 304 22.13 -10.14 -37.47
CA VAL A 304 21.29 -8.97 -37.82
C VAL A 304 21.98 -8.08 -38.86
N ARG A 305 23.28 -7.80 -38.68
CA ARG A 305 24.07 -7.02 -39.64
C ARG A 305 24.14 -7.68 -41.01
N SER A 306 24.31 -9.01 -41.04
CA SER A 306 24.35 -9.77 -42.29
C SER A 306 22.98 -9.78 -43.00
N SER A 307 21.88 -9.84 -42.26
CA SER A 307 20.52 -9.82 -42.82
C SER A 307 20.03 -8.42 -43.24
N GLY A 308 20.54 -7.35 -42.60
CA GLY A 308 20.27 -5.96 -43.02
C GLY A 308 21.01 -5.55 -44.30
N ALA A 309 21.97 -6.35 -44.76
CA ALA A 309 22.83 -6.06 -45.91
C ALA A 309 22.36 -6.70 -47.24
N THR A 310 21.07 -7.03 -47.38
CA THR A 310 20.52 -7.47 -48.67
C THR A 310 19.70 -6.32 -49.29
N PRO A 311 20.28 -5.52 -50.21
CA PRO A 311 19.45 -4.71 -51.09
C PRO A 311 18.71 -5.66 -52.03
N ALA A 312 17.39 -5.56 -52.06
CA ALA A 312 16.60 -6.14 -53.13
C ALA A 312 17.14 -5.62 -54.47
N GLN A 313 17.62 -6.54 -55.31
CA GLN A 313 17.86 -6.30 -56.73
C GLN A 313 16.53 -6.34 -57.49
#